data_AF-A0A9N9ME94-F1
#
_entry.id   AF-A0A9N9ME94-F1
#
_cell.length_a   1.000
_cell.length_b   1.000
_cell.length_c   1.000
_cell.angle_alpha   90.00
_cell.angle_beta   90.00
_cell.angle_gamma   90.00
#
_symmetry.space_group_name_H-M   'P 1'
#
loop_
_entity.id
_entity.type
_entity.pdbx_description
1 polymer ?
#
loop_
_entity_poly.entity_id
_entity_poly.type
_entity_poly.pdbx_seq_one_letter_code
_entity_poly.pdbx_strand_id
1 'polypeptide(L)'
;MALPKTEKKIDDMNKADEMWKCFIRAEDDSHIIWQSNWGWIMEQYRSLESKLKEKSKQSKFLTQILEDKKEDSRKVLKGADTSNHVYGYLTNYEEFQLEIYGPDIFKPKPLPPIYHLPKQFE
;
A
#
# COMPACT_ATOMS: atom_id res chain seq x y z
N MET A 1 67.79 -2.80 -0.89
CA MET A 1 68.03 -1.96 0.30
C MET A 1 66.71 -1.74 1.01
N ALA A 2 66.61 -2.09 2.30
CA ALA A 2 65.37 -1.88 3.05
C ALA A 2 65.26 -0.40 3.45
N LEU A 3 64.20 0.28 3.00
CA LEU A 3 63.92 1.65 3.43
C LEU A 3 63.87 1.72 4.96
N PRO A 4 64.50 2.73 5.59
CA PRO A 4 64.46 2.91 7.04
C PRO A 4 63.01 2.97 7.52
N LYS A 5 62.74 2.38 8.68
CA LYS A 5 61.38 2.17 9.22
C LYS A 5 60.55 3.45 9.35
N THR A 6 61.19 4.62 9.35
CA THR A 6 60.58 5.94 9.41
C THR A 6 60.09 6.42 8.04
N GLU A 7 60.86 6.23 6.98
CA GLU A 7 60.48 6.61 5.60
C GLU A 7 59.30 5.79 5.11
N LYS A 8 59.29 4.48 5.38
CA LYS A 8 58.14 3.61 5.05
C LYS A 8 56.84 4.06 5.71
N LYS A 9 56.90 4.50 6.98
CA LYS A 9 55.72 4.99 7.69
C LYS A 9 55.16 6.28 7.08
N ILE A 10 56.03 7.16 6.60
CA ILE A 10 55.62 8.41 5.95
C ILE A 10 54.97 8.10 4.60
N ASP A 11 55.55 7.20 3.81
CA ASP A 11 54.97 6.75 2.53
C ASP A 11 53.60 6.07 2.73
N ASP A 12 53.48 5.23 3.76
CA ASP A 12 52.22 4.55 4.08
C ASP A 12 51.14 5.55 4.55
N MET A 13 51.52 6.59 5.31
CA MET A 13 50.61 7.68 5.70
C MET A 13 50.16 8.51 4.50
N ASN A 14 51.05 8.83 3.57
CA ASN A 14 50.71 9.58 2.36
C ASN A 14 49.76 8.78 1.46
N LYS A 15 49.98 7.47 1.31
CA LYS A 15 49.06 6.59 0.58
C LYS A 15 47.68 6.51 1.23
N ALA A 16 47.62 6.45 2.56
CA ALA A 16 46.35 6.45 3.28
C ALA A 16 45.57 7.74 3.06
N ASP A 17 46.25 8.90 3.08
CA ASP A 17 45.65 10.21 2.80
C ASP A 17 45.16 10.33 1.34
N GLU A 18 45.95 9.84 0.37
CA GLU A 18 45.53 9.78 -1.03
C GLU A 18 44.32 8.88 -1.24
N MET A 19 44.30 7.70 -0.63
CA MET A 19 43.13 6.80 -0.68
C MET A 19 41.89 7.47 -0.09
N TRP A 20 42.03 8.12 1.07
CA TRP A 20 40.92 8.85 1.70
C TRP A 20 40.37 9.96 0.79
N LYS A 21 41.26 10.76 0.18
CA LYS A 21 40.86 11.79 -0.80
C LYS A 21 40.17 11.20 -2.03
N CYS A 22 40.63 10.05 -2.51
CA CYS A 22 39.99 9.33 -3.60
C CYS A 22 38.59 8.84 -3.23
N PHE A 23 38.40 8.31 -2.02
CA PHE A 23 37.08 7.88 -1.55
C PHE A 23 36.10 9.04 -1.42
N ILE A 24 36.53 10.19 -0.90
CA ILE A 24 35.68 11.38 -0.81
C ILE A 24 35.24 11.84 -2.20
N ARG A 25 36.18 11.95 -3.15
CA ARG A 25 35.83 12.34 -4.53
C ARG A 25 34.91 11.32 -5.20
N ALA A 26 35.15 10.03 -4.96
CA ALA A 26 34.29 8.98 -5.49
C ALA A 26 32.87 9.05 -4.90
N GLU A 27 32.72 9.45 -3.64
CA GLU A 27 31.41 9.69 -3.02
C GLU A 27 30.69 10.88 -3.66
N ASP A 28 31.38 12.00 -3.86
CA ASP A 28 30.84 13.18 -4.55
C ASP A 28 30.39 12.84 -5.99
N ASP A 29 31.22 12.09 -6.72
CA ASP A 29 30.95 11.69 -8.10
C ASP A 29 29.91 10.57 -8.21
N SER A 30 29.71 9.78 -7.14
CA SER A 30 28.81 8.63 -7.15
C SER A 30 27.38 9.02 -7.48
N HIS A 31 26.91 10.17 -6.98
CA HIS A 31 25.57 10.65 -7.25
C HIS A 31 25.39 11.01 -8.73
N ILE A 32 26.37 11.68 -9.32
CA ILE A 32 26.36 12.08 -10.74
C ILE A 32 26.39 10.84 -11.63
N ILE A 33 27.27 9.88 -11.31
CA ILE A 33 27.39 8.61 -12.04
C ILE A 33 26.09 7.80 -11.93
N TRP A 34 25.51 7.72 -10.72
CA TRP A 34 24.26 7.00 -10.50
C TRP A 34 23.12 7.64 -11.30
N GLN A 35 22.98 8.97 -11.23
CA GLN A 35 21.95 9.69 -11.97
C GLN A 35 22.15 9.59 -13.49
N SER A 36 23.38 9.64 -13.97
CA SER A 36 23.67 9.50 -15.41
C SER A 36 23.37 8.08 -15.91
N ASN A 37 23.70 7.04 -15.14
CA ASN A 37 23.53 5.66 -15.57
C ASN A 37 22.09 5.14 -15.37
N TRP A 38 21.43 5.56 -14.29
CA TRP A 38 20.17 4.98 -13.83
C TRP A 38 19.02 5.99 -13.72
N GLY A 39 19.29 7.29 -13.81
CA GLY A 39 18.27 8.34 -13.67
C GLY A 39 17.15 8.22 -14.71
N TRP A 40 17.46 7.76 -15.92
CA TRP A 40 16.47 7.52 -16.97
C TRP A 40 15.40 6.51 -16.57
N ILE A 41 15.73 5.51 -15.74
CA ILE A 41 14.75 4.51 -15.25
C ILE A 41 13.69 5.20 -14.39
N MET A 42 14.12 6.10 -13.51
CA MET A 42 13.21 6.87 -12.66
C MET A 42 12.29 7.77 -13.49
N GLU A 43 12.81 8.37 -14.56
CA GLU A 43 12.00 9.14 -15.50
C GLU A 43 10.97 8.28 -16.24
N GLN A 44 11.36 7.10 -16.71
CA GLN A 44 10.44 6.16 -17.35
C GLN A 44 9.35 5.69 -16.38
N TYR A 45 9.71 5.39 -15.13
CA TYR A 45 8.74 5.01 -14.11
C TYR A 45 7.73 6.14 -13.85
N ARG A 46 8.19 7.38 -13.70
CA ARG A 46 7.32 8.55 -13.54
C ARG A 46 6.40 8.74 -14.75
N SER A 47 6.91 8.52 -15.96
CA SER A 47 6.11 8.60 -17.20
C SER A 47 5.00 7.54 -17.21
N LEU A 48 5.34 6.29 -16.87
CA LEU A 48 4.38 5.19 -16.79
C LEU A 48 3.34 5.41 -15.70
N GLU A 49 3.74 5.89 -14.53
CA GLU A 49 2.84 6.23 -13.44
C GLU A 49 1.84 7.32 -13.86
N SER A 50 2.32 8.36 -14.54
CA SER A 50 1.47 9.43 -15.08
C SER A 50 0.45 8.89 -16.08
N LYS A 51 0.89 8.06 -17.03
CA LYS A 51 0.01 7.41 -18.01
C LYS A 51 -1.04 6.51 -17.34
N LEU A 52 -0.63 5.74 -16.32
CA LEU A 52 -1.54 4.89 -15.56
C LEU A 52 -2.57 5.71 -14.80
N LYS A 53 -2.17 6.81 -14.17
CA LYS A 53 -3.09 7.76 -13.52
C LYS A 53 -4.07 8.37 -14.51
N GLU A 54 -3.61 8.76 -15.69
CA GLU A 54 -4.46 9.32 -16.73
C GLU A 54 -5.50 8.29 -17.23
N LYS A 55 -5.07 7.07 -17.54
CA LYS A 55 -5.96 5.98 -17.95
C LYS A 55 -6.92 5.56 -16.85
N SER A 56 -6.47 5.56 -15.60
CA SER A 56 -7.33 5.30 -14.45
C SER A 56 -8.42 6.35 -14.31
N LYS A 57 -8.13 7.63 -14.56
CA LYS A 57 -9.13 8.71 -14.54
C LYS A 57 -10.11 8.65 -15.71
N GLN A 58 -9.64 8.22 -16.89
CA GLN A 58 -10.48 8.07 -18.09
C GLN A 58 -11.38 6.82 -18.04
N SER A 59 -11.03 5.83 -17.21
CA SER A 59 -11.77 4.58 -17.10
C SER A 59 -13.06 4.79 -16.30
N LYS A 60 -14.19 4.87 -17.04
CA LYS A 60 -15.55 4.90 -16.47
C LYS A 60 -15.81 3.73 -15.51
N PHE A 61 -15.22 2.58 -15.79
CA PHE A 61 -15.31 1.38 -14.95
C PHE A 61 -14.62 1.56 -13.59
N LEU A 62 -13.44 2.18 -13.55
CA LEU A 62 -12.73 2.41 -12.29
C LEU A 62 -13.36 3.53 -11.46
N THR A 63 -13.87 4.58 -12.10
CA THR A 63 -14.66 5.60 -11.38
C THR A 63 -15.91 4.99 -10.78
N GLN A 64 -16.63 4.14 -11.52
CA GLN A 64 -17.82 3.46 -11.02
C GLN A 64 -17.47 2.49 -9.87
N ILE A 65 -16.38 1.71 -9.96
CA ILE A 65 -15.94 0.85 -8.84
C ILE A 65 -15.50 1.64 -7.61
N LEU A 66 -14.84 2.79 -7.79
CA LEU A 66 -14.44 3.66 -6.68
C LEU A 66 -15.65 4.35 -6.02
N GLU A 67 -16.66 4.69 -6.81
CA GLU A 67 -17.94 5.22 -6.32
C GLU A 67 -18.77 4.12 -5.64
N ASP A 68 -18.80 2.91 -6.19
CA ASP A 68 -19.49 1.74 -5.62
C ASP A 68 -18.80 1.22 -4.34
N LYS A 69 -17.52 1.54 -4.13
CA LYS A 69 -16.80 1.29 -2.87
C LYS A 69 -17.26 2.20 -1.70
N LYS A 70 -18.34 2.96 -1.83
CA LYS A 70 -18.81 3.84 -0.75
C LYS A 70 -19.46 3.15 0.44
N GLU A 71 -19.87 1.89 0.35
CA GLU A 71 -20.33 1.15 1.53
C GLU A 71 -19.75 -0.25 1.54
N ASP A 72 -18.69 -0.44 2.32
CA ASP A 72 -18.28 -1.77 2.71
C ASP A 72 -19.44 -2.41 3.49
N SER A 73 -20.04 -3.44 2.92
CA SER A 73 -21.10 -4.24 3.57
C SER A 73 -20.69 -4.86 4.91
N ARG A 74 -19.39 -4.87 5.24
CA ARG A 74 -18.84 -5.30 6.53
C ARG A 74 -18.72 -4.17 7.54
N LYS A 75 -18.95 -2.92 7.12
CA LYS A 75 -18.91 -1.77 8.01
C LYS A 75 -20.12 -1.85 8.92
N VAL A 76 -19.86 -2.02 10.21
CA VAL A 76 -20.89 -2.04 11.24
C VAL A 76 -21.61 -0.70 11.21
N LEU A 77 -22.88 -0.71 10.79
CA LEU A 77 -23.75 0.45 10.89
C LEU A 77 -23.89 0.80 12.38
N LYS A 78 -23.91 2.09 12.72
CA LYS A 78 -24.22 2.51 14.09
C LYS A 78 -25.57 1.91 14.48
N GLY A 79 -25.58 1.09 15.53
CA GLY A 79 -26.78 0.42 16.01
C GLY A 79 -27.91 1.42 16.26
N ALA A 80 -29.15 0.99 16.08
CA ALA A 80 -30.31 1.81 16.37
C ALA A 80 -30.29 2.23 17.86
N ASP A 81 -30.73 3.45 18.15
CA ASP A 81 -30.87 3.92 19.53
C ASP A 81 -32.05 3.19 20.21
N THR A 82 -31.78 2.01 20.78
CA THR A 82 -32.78 1.11 21.39
C THR A 82 -32.76 0.90 22.91
N SER A 83 -32.53 1.83 23.85
CA SER A 83 -32.63 1.62 25.33
C SER A 83 -31.78 0.50 26.00
N ASN A 84 -31.37 -0.55 25.28
CA ASN A 84 -30.51 -1.65 25.72
C ASN A 84 -29.05 -1.22 25.86
N HIS A 85 -28.65 -0.16 25.15
CA HIS A 85 -27.36 0.52 25.32
C HIS A 85 -27.18 1.16 26.71
N VAL A 86 -28.22 1.24 27.54
CA VAL A 86 -28.14 1.75 28.92
C VAL A 86 -27.72 0.66 29.92
N TYR A 87 -27.95 -0.62 29.64
CA TYR A 87 -27.86 -1.68 30.66
C TYR A 87 -26.77 -2.74 30.42
N GLY A 88 -26.05 -2.72 29.30
CA GLY A 88 -25.08 -3.77 28.95
C GLY A 88 -23.62 -3.30 28.88
N TYR A 89 -22.74 -3.87 29.70
CA TYR A 89 -21.28 -3.80 29.49
C TYR A 89 -20.89 -4.33 28.09
N LEU A 90 -21.68 -5.27 27.56
CA LEU A 90 -21.47 -5.92 26.26
C LEU A 90 -21.97 -5.10 25.06
N THR A 91 -22.94 -4.18 25.24
CA THR A 91 -23.45 -3.33 24.14
C THR A 91 -22.48 -2.22 23.74
N ASN A 92 -21.44 -1.97 24.54
CA ASN A 92 -20.39 -1.00 24.23
C ASN A 92 -19.34 -1.53 23.24
N TYR A 93 -19.34 -2.83 22.97
CA TYR A 93 -18.45 -3.45 22.00
C TYR A 93 -19.23 -3.66 20.71
N GLU A 94 -18.88 -2.90 19.65
CA GLU A 94 -19.51 -3.00 18.32
C GLU A 94 -19.46 -4.43 17.74
N GLU A 95 -18.55 -5.28 18.24
CA GLU A 95 -18.37 -6.67 17.85
C GLU A 95 -19.45 -7.62 18.41
N PHE A 96 -20.22 -7.21 19.42
CA PHE A 96 -21.13 -8.09 20.17
C PHE A 96 -22.61 -7.80 19.87
N GLN A 97 -23.07 -8.19 18.67
CA GLN A 97 -24.48 -8.09 18.28
C GLN A 97 -25.24 -9.38 18.65
N LEU A 98 -25.82 -9.41 19.85
CA LEU A 98 -26.70 -10.51 20.29
C LEU A 98 -27.92 -10.70 19.38
N GLU A 99 -28.32 -9.66 18.66
CA GLU A 99 -29.43 -9.68 17.71
C GLU A 99 -29.21 -10.71 16.60
N ILE A 100 -27.96 -10.91 16.13
CA ILE A 100 -27.61 -11.91 15.10
C ILE A 100 -28.02 -13.34 15.51
N TYR A 101 -28.06 -13.62 16.81
CA TYR A 101 -28.33 -14.95 17.36
C TYR A 101 -29.80 -15.13 17.81
N GLY A 102 -30.69 -14.17 17.52
CA GLY A 102 -32.10 -14.25 17.86
C GLY A 102 -32.88 -15.23 16.95
N PRO A 103 -33.88 -15.96 17.49
CA PRO A 103 -34.66 -16.94 16.73
C PRO A 103 -35.51 -16.36 15.58
N ASP A 104 -35.64 -15.03 15.48
CA ASP A 104 -36.52 -14.33 14.53
C ASP A 104 -35.83 -13.75 13.27
N ILE A 105 -34.51 -13.95 13.08
CA ILE A 105 -33.76 -13.24 12.01
C ILE A 105 -33.55 -14.09 10.74
N PHE A 106 -33.88 -15.37 10.72
CA PHE A 106 -33.77 -16.18 9.49
C PHE A 106 -34.91 -15.88 8.51
N LYS A 107 -34.84 -14.74 7.82
CA LYS A 107 -35.65 -14.47 6.63
C LYS A 107 -34.92 -15.05 5.42
N PRO A 108 -35.41 -16.14 4.80
CA PRO A 108 -34.77 -16.69 3.61
C PRO A 108 -34.75 -15.61 2.52
N LYS A 109 -33.56 -15.22 2.07
CA LYS A 109 -33.42 -14.33 0.93
C LYS A 109 -33.87 -15.07 -0.34
N PRO A 110 -34.54 -14.41 -1.29
CA PRO A 110 -34.91 -15.03 -2.55
C PRO A 110 -33.65 -15.53 -3.29
N LEU A 111 -33.81 -16.63 -4.02
CA LEU A 111 -32.71 -17.22 -4.79
C LEU A 111 -32.21 -16.23 -5.86
N PRO A 112 -30.89 -16.21 -6.14
CA PRO A 112 -30.34 -15.38 -7.21
C PRO A 112 -31.01 -15.67 -8.57
N PRO A 113 -31.11 -14.68 -9.47
CA PRO A 113 -31.81 -14.82 -10.75
C PRO A 113 -31.37 -15.99 -11.63
N ILE A 114 -30.12 -16.43 -11.46
CA ILE A 114 -29.49 -17.57 -12.15
C ILE A 114 -30.21 -18.89 -11.85
N TYR A 115 -30.88 -18.99 -10.70
CA TYR A 115 -31.54 -20.21 -10.24
C TYR A 115 -33.06 -20.18 -10.41
N HIS A 116 -33.64 -19.15 -11.05
CA HIS A 116 -35.06 -19.16 -11.37
C HIS A 116 -35.34 -20.19 -12.47
N LEU A 117 -36.34 -21.05 -12.24
CA LEU A 117 -36.85 -21.94 -13.27
C LEU A 117 -37.48 -21.09 -14.39
N PRO A 118 -37.20 -21.40 -15.67
CA PRO A 118 -37.86 -20.72 -16.77
C PRO A 118 -39.38 -20.94 -16.62
N LYS A 119 -40.14 -19.84 -16.64
CA LYS A 119 -41.61 -19.91 -16.64
C LYS A 119 -42.04 -20.73 -17.85
N GLN A 120 -42.68 -21.87 -17.61
CA GLN A 120 -43.37 -22.60 -18.67
C GLN A 120 -44.50 -21.69 -19.16
N PHE A 121 -44.51 -21.40 -20.46
CA PHE A 121 -45.56 -20.62 -21.08
C PHE A 121 -46.81 -21.52 -21.19
N GLU A 122 -47.86 -21.21 -20.44
CA GLU A 122 -49.24 -21.66 -20.71
C GLU A 122 -49.91 -20.72 -21.71
#